data_AF-A0A0F9GYG8-F1
#
_entry.id   AF-A0A0F9GYG8-F1
#
_cell.length_a   1.000
_cell.length_b   1.000
_cell.length_c   1.000
_cell.angle_alpha   90.00
_cell.angle_beta   90.00
_cell.angle_gamma   90.00
#
_symmetry.space_group_name_H-M   'P 1'
#
loop_
_entity.id
_entity.type
_entity.pdbx_description
1 polymer ?
#
loop_
_entity_poly.entity_id
_entity_poly.type
_entity_poly.pdbx_seq_one_letter_code
_entity_poly.pdbx_strand_id
1 'polypeptide(L)'
;MTTLYELERSIRAEVQEKAEELKEATYPEDLITEMVDGWVPIYNGQILEVAADSMDMAILEPELGPAFDGTPTPINIIAANIYETLQVAAFDEWDDIANASTEVIIGSVRKVNYELDAIDAG
;
A
#
# COMPACT_ATOMS: atom_id res chain seq x y z
N MET A 1 -2.40 16.83 13.88
CA MET A 1 -3.71 16.50 13.30
C MET A 1 -3.41 15.41 12.31
N THR A 2 -4.13 14.29 12.37
CA THR A 2 -3.91 13.17 11.45
C THR A 2 -4.90 13.29 10.31
N THR A 3 -4.40 13.50 9.09
CA THR A 3 -5.20 13.59 7.86
C THR A 3 -5.15 12.29 7.07
N LEU A 4 -6.12 12.07 6.16
CA LEU A 4 -6.08 10.89 5.28
C LEU A 4 -4.82 10.92 4.39
N TYR A 5 -4.49 12.10 3.86
CA TYR A 5 -3.30 12.32 3.05
C TYR A 5 -2.00 11.96 3.79
N GLU A 6 -1.86 12.32 5.07
CA GLU A 6 -0.68 11.95 5.85
C GLU A 6 -0.59 10.45 6.09
N LEU A 7 -1.72 9.76 6.29
CA LEU A 7 -1.74 8.30 6.43
C LEU A 7 -1.32 7.62 5.12
N GLU A 8 -1.92 8.00 3.98
CA GLU A 8 -1.56 7.46 2.66
C GLU A 8 -0.09 7.69 2.33
N ARG A 9 0.41 8.91 2.59
CA ARG A 9 1.82 9.22 2.37
C ARG A 9 2.74 8.35 3.25
N SER A 10 2.33 8.08 4.49
CA SER A 10 3.16 7.34 5.44
C SER A 10 3.19 5.85 5.12
N ILE A 11 2.06 5.24 4.75
CA ILE A 11 2.04 3.83 4.34
C ILE A 11 2.85 3.61 3.06
N ARG A 12 2.76 4.51 2.07
CA ARG A 12 3.58 4.44 0.85
C ARG A 12 5.07 4.54 1.16
N ALA A 13 5.44 5.44 2.08
CA ALA A 13 6.84 5.58 2.50
C ALA A 13 7.35 4.31 3.22
N GLU A 14 6.53 3.65 4.04
CA GLU A 14 6.90 2.40 4.69
C GLU A 14 7.05 1.25 3.68
N VAL A 15 6.14 1.14 2.70
CA VAL A 15 6.26 0.16 1.59
C VAL A 15 7.57 0.38 0.83
N GLN A 16 7.96 1.63 0.57
CA GLN A 16 9.26 1.96 -0.05
C GLN A 16 10.44 1.57 0.84
N GLU A 17 10.38 1.86 2.14
CA GLU A 17 11.44 1.51 3.09
C GLU A 17 11.65 -0.01 3.19
N LYS A 18 10.56 -0.77 3.16
CA LYS A 18 10.54 -2.22 3.28
C LYS A 18 10.53 -2.95 1.93
N ALA A 19 10.76 -2.24 0.82
CA ALA A 19 10.67 -2.82 -0.52
C ALA A 19 11.58 -4.05 -0.71
N GLU A 20 12.79 -4.05 -0.15
CA GLU A 20 13.69 -5.20 -0.25
C GLU A 20 13.20 -6.40 0.58
N GLU A 21 12.64 -6.15 1.77
CA GLU A 21 12.01 -7.18 2.60
C GLU A 21 10.81 -7.82 1.86
N LEU A 22 9.98 -6.99 1.21
CA LEU A 22 8.84 -7.43 0.42
C LEU A 22 9.26 -8.28 -0.80
N LYS A 23 10.37 -7.95 -1.47
CA LYS A 23 10.90 -8.75 -2.60
C LYS A 23 11.37 -10.13 -2.18
N GLU A 24 11.87 -10.26 -0.95
CA GLU A 24 12.37 -11.53 -0.40
C GLU A 24 11.27 -12.37 0.25
N ALA A 25 10.12 -11.78 0.54
CA ALA A 25 9.00 -12.44 1.19
C ALA A 25 8.32 -13.47 0.27
N THR A 26 7.94 -14.61 0.84
CA THR A 26 7.12 -15.61 0.13
C THR A 26 5.70 -15.10 -0.15
N TYR A 27 5.17 -14.27 0.76
CA TYR A 27 3.83 -13.70 0.72
C TYR A 27 3.91 -12.20 1.06
N PRO A 28 4.36 -11.35 0.12
CA PRO A 28 4.47 -9.90 0.36
C PRO A 28 3.13 -9.25 0.73
N GLU A 29 2.01 -9.79 0.26
CA GLU A 29 0.66 -9.33 0.57
C GLU A 29 0.32 -9.40 2.06
N ASP A 30 0.86 -10.40 2.78
CA ASP A 30 0.64 -10.55 4.22
C ASP A 30 1.37 -9.44 4.98
N LEU A 31 2.61 -9.14 4.58
CA LEU A 31 3.39 -8.05 5.16
C LEU A 31 2.78 -6.69 4.86
N ILE A 32 2.30 -6.46 3.64
CA ILE A 32 1.59 -5.21 3.28
C ILE A 32 0.34 -5.06 4.14
N THR A 33 -0.43 -6.13 4.31
CA THR A 33 -1.63 -6.13 5.16
C THR A 33 -1.31 -5.79 6.62
N GLU A 34 -0.22 -6.34 7.17
CA GLU A 34 0.26 -6.02 8.52
C GLU A 34 0.65 -4.54 8.65
N MET A 35 1.35 -3.98 7.65
CA MET A 35 1.70 -2.56 7.62
C MET A 35 0.42 -1.70 7.65
N VAL A 36 -0.55 -2.02 6.80
CA VAL A 36 -1.82 -1.28 6.70
C VAL A 36 -2.55 -1.28 8.04
N ASP A 37 -2.69 -2.43 8.69
CA ASP A 37 -3.35 -2.55 10.01
C ASP A 37 -2.65 -1.64 11.06
N GLY A 38 -1.31 -1.56 11.01
CA GLY A 38 -0.51 -0.69 11.87
C GLY A 38 -0.77 0.82 11.70
N TRP A 39 -1.27 1.26 10.54
CA TRP A 39 -1.55 2.66 10.25
C TRP A 39 -2.99 3.10 10.51
N VAL A 40 -3.92 2.17 10.71
CA VAL A 40 -5.31 2.51 11.00
C VAL A 40 -5.41 3.12 12.41
N PRO A 41 -5.97 4.35 12.55
CA PRO A 41 -6.11 4.95 13.87
C PRO A 41 -7.08 4.17 14.77
N ILE A 42 -6.69 3.91 16.01
CA ILE A 42 -7.52 3.17 16.99
C ILE A 42 -8.32 4.09 17.92
N TYR A 43 -7.97 5.37 18.01
CA TYR A 43 -8.67 6.32 18.88
C TYR A 43 -9.78 7.03 18.09
N ASN A 44 -11.01 6.98 18.62
CA ASN A 44 -12.19 7.60 17.98
C ASN A 44 -11.96 9.05 17.57
N GLY A 45 -11.21 9.83 18.36
CA GLY A 45 -10.87 11.21 18.02
C GLY A 45 -10.07 11.33 16.71
N GLN A 46 -9.10 10.45 16.50
CA GLN A 46 -8.28 10.43 15.27
C GLN A 46 -9.09 9.92 14.08
N ILE A 47 -9.91 8.88 14.28
CA ILE A 47 -10.81 8.36 13.24
C ILE A 47 -11.74 9.47 12.74
N LEU A 48 -12.31 10.25 13.67
CA LEU A 48 -13.18 11.38 13.34
C LEU A 48 -12.42 12.56 12.75
N GLU A 49 -11.17 12.81 13.15
CA GLU A 49 -10.31 13.82 12.49
C GLU A 49 -10.08 13.47 11.01
N VAL A 50 -9.75 12.21 10.72
CA VAL A 50 -9.57 11.73 9.33
C VAL A 50 -10.85 11.85 8.53
N ALA A 51 -12.00 11.48 9.09
CA ALA A 51 -13.30 11.61 8.41
C ALA A 51 -13.74 13.08 8.24
N ALA A 52 -13.33 13.98 9.13
CA ALA A 52 -13.59 15.40 8.99
C ALA A 52 -12.75 16.04 7.88
N ASP A 53 -11.55 15.52 7.64
CA ASP A 53 -10.66 15.91 6.54
C ASP A 53 -11.13 15.33 5.19
N SER A 54 -11.54 14.05 5.18
CA SER A 54 -12.10 13.37 4.00
C SER A 54 -13.47 12.78 4.29
N MET A 55 -14.52 13.49 3.86
CA MET A 55 -15.91 13.10 4.08
C MET A 55 -16.30 11.77 3.41
N ASP A 56 -15.54 11.33 2.40
CA ASP A 56 -15.78 10.06 1.72
C ASP A 56 -15.72 8.89 2.70
N MET A 57 -14.86 8.97 3.72
CA MET A 57 -14.72 7.95 4.76
C MET A 57 -16.02 7.72 5.56
N ALA A 58 -16.93 8.70 5.58
CA ALA A 58 -18.20 8.62 6.28
C ALA A 58 -19.35 8.09 5.41
N ILE A 59 -19.19 8.01 4.09
CA ILE A 59 -20.25 7.65 3.14
C ILE A 59 -19.97 6.39 2.33
N LEU A 60 -18.70 5.98 2.21
CA LEU A 60 -18.34 4.72 1.58
C LEU A 60 -18.86 3.54 2.40
N GLU A 61 -19.19 2.46 1.70
CA GLU A 61 -19.58 1.18 2.29
C GLU A 61 -18.37 0.24 2.19
N PRO A 62 -17.79 -0.21 3.33
CA PRO A 62 -16.59 -1.03 3.31
C PRO A 62 -16.89 -2.44 2.79
N GLU A 63 -16.07 -2.94 1.87
CA GLU A 63 -16.22 -4.26 1.27
C GLU A 63 -15.95 -5.40 2.26
N LEU A 64 -15.02 -5.19 3.20
CA LEU A 64 -14.65 -6.15 4.25
C LEU A 64 -15.62 -6.12 5.44
N GLY A 65 -16.55 -5.16 5.45
CA GLY A 65 -17.47 -4.91 6.57
C GLY A 65 -16.87 -4.06 7.69
N PRO A 66 -17.58 -3.90 8.81
CA PRO A 66 -17.15 -3.02 9.90
C PRO A 66 -15.87 -3.53 10.59
N ALA A 67 -14.98 -2.60 10.96
CA ALA A 67 -13.74 -2.92 11.67
C ALA A 67 -13.97 -3.36 13.14
N PHE A 68 -12.87 -3.73 13.81
CA PHE A 68 -12.78 -4.06 15.23
C PHE A 68 -13.66 -5.25 15.65
N ASP A 69 -14.77 -5.01 16.33
CA ASP A 69 -15.68 -6.03 16.85
C ASP A 69 -16.73 -6.47 15.81
N GLY A 70 -16.70 -5.90 14.61
CA GLY A 70 -17.64 -6.19 13.53
C GLY A 70 -19.02 -5.57 13.71
N THR A 71 -19.27 -4.84 14.81
CA THR A 71 -20.52 -4.10 15.00
C THR A 71 -20.57 -2.95 13.99
N PRO A 72 -21.68 -2.72 13.24
CA PRO A 72 -21.77 -1.67 12.23
C PRO A 72 -22.02 -0.28 12.87
N THR A 73 -21.14 0.14 13.78
CA THR A 73 -21.16 1.49 14.33
C THR A 73 -20.55 2.46 13.33
N PRO A 74 -20.91 3.77 13.36
CA PRO A 74 -20.29 4.75 12.48
C PRO A 74 -18.75 4.77 12.56
N ILE A 75 -18.19 4.58 13.76
CA ILE A 75 -16.74 4.56 13.97
C ILE A 75 -16.11 3.35 13.28
N ASN A 76 -16.72 2.16 13.43
CA ASN A 76 -16.18 0.93 12.84
C ASN A 76 -16.28 0.95 11.30
N ILE A 77 -17.33 1.56 10.75
CA ILE A 77 -17.50 1.75 9.31
C ILE A 77 -16.43 2.69 8.77
N ILE A 78 -16.23 3.85 9.42
CA ILE A 78 -15.18 4.81 9.04
C ILE A 78 -13.79 4.17 9.13
N ALA A 79 -13.51 3.43 10.21
CA ALA A 79 -12.22 2.75 10.37
C ALA A 79 -11.97 1.70 9.28
N ALA A 80 -13.00 0.96 8.86
CA ALA A 80 -12.89 0.02 7.74
C ALA A 80 -12.63 0.74 6.41
N ASN A 81 -13.32 1.85 6.14
CA ASN A 81 -13.07 2.67 4.94
C ASN A 81 -11.64 3.23 4.91
N ILE A 82 -11.11 3.65 6.07
CA ILE A 82 -9.71 4.09 6.19
C ILE A 82 -8.78 2.93 5.88
N TYR A 83 -9.00 1.75 6.47
CA TYR A 83 -8.21 0.55 6.20
C TYR A 83 -8.17 0.22 4.71
N GLU A 84 -9.33 0.16 4.04
CA GLU A 84 -9.42 -0.19 2.62
C GLU A 84 -8.73 0.86 1.74
N THR A 85 -8.84 2.14 2.09
CA THR A 85 -8.13 3.21 1.37
C THR A 85 -6.61 3.08 1.50
N LEU A 86 -6.12 2.80 2.71
CA LEU A 86 -4.69 2.57 2.94
C LEU A 86 -4.19 1.29 2.28
N GLN A 87 -5.03 0.25 2.22
CA GLN A 87 -4.73 -0.99 1.52
C GLN A 87 -4.50 -0.71 0.03
N VAL A 88 -5.40 0.01 -0.62
CA VAL A 88 -5.23 0.42 -2.03
C VAL A 88 -3.93 1.21 -2.20
N ALA A 89 -3.68 2.20 -1.35
CA ALA A 89 -2.47 3.02 -1.45
C ALA A 89 -1.18 2.20 -1.29
N ALA A 90 -1.16 1.22 -0.40
CA ALA A 90 0.00 0.36 -0.15
C ALA A 90 0.26 -0.62 -1.32
N PHE A 91 -0.79 -1.27 -1.81
CA PHE A 91 -0.67 -2.21 -2.93
C PHE A 91 -0.33 -1.50 -4.24
N ASP A 92 -0.91 -0.33 -4.52
CA ASP A 92 -0.54 0.48 -5.69
C ASP A 92 0.96 0.82 -5.67
N GLU A 93 1.48 1.24 -4.52
CA GLU A 93 2.91 1.56 -4.37
C GLU A 93 3.80 0.34 -4.56
N TRP A 94 3.40 -0.80 -4.00
CA TRP A 94 4.13 -2.04 -4.16
C TRP A 94 4.15 -2.49 -5.63
N ASP A 95 3.00 -2.41 -6.32
CA ASP A 95 2.89 -2.75 -7.73
C ASP A 95 3.81 -1.86 -8.58
N ASP A 96 3.88 -0.56 -8.30
CA ASP A 96 4.80 0.35 -8.99
C ASP A 96 6.27 -0.07 -8.78
N ILE A 97 6.66 -0.41 -7.56
CA ILE A 97 8.04 -0.83 -7.21
C ILE A 97 8.40 -2.18 -7.85
N ALA A 98 7.48 -3.15 -7.78
CA ALA A 98 7.66 -4.49 -8.32
C ALA A 98 7.78 -4.46 -9.86
N ASN A 99 6.95 -3.65 -10.51
CA ASN A 99 6.98 -3.47 -11.96
C ASN A 99 8.22 -2.69 -12.41
N ALA A 100 8.61 -1.62 -11.73
CA ALA A 100 9.83 -0.87 -12.03
C ALA A 100 11.09 -1.75 -11.94
N SER A 101 11.14 -2.65 -10.95
CA SER A 101 12.24 -3.61 -10.79
C SER A 101 12.32 -4.59 -11.97
N THR A 102 11.17 -5.02 -12.50
CA THR A 102 11.09 -5.93 -13.65
C THR A 102 11.62 -5.29 -14.94
N GLU A 103 11.27 -4.02 -15.19
CA GLU A 103 11.74 -3.29 -16.38
C GLU A 103 13.27 -3.11 -16.40
N VAL A 104 13.87 -2.82 -15.24
CA VAL A 104 15.34 -2.68 -15.09
C VAL A 104 16.06 -4.00 -15.42
N ILE A 105 15.53 -5.13 -14.97
CA ILE A 105 16.11 -6.46 -15.25
C ILE A 105 16.04 -6.75 -16.75
N ILE A 106 14.87 -6.55 -17.38
CA ILE A 106 14.68 -6.79 -18.82
C ILE A 106 15.62 -5.90 -19.65
N GLY A 107 15.76 -4.62 -19.29
CA GLY A 107 16.68 -3.70 -19.94
C GLY A 107 18.14 -4.15 -19.84
N SER A 108 18.55 -4.63 -18.66
CA SER A 108 19.92 -5.12 -18.43
C SER A 108 20.22 -6.40 -19.22
N VAL A 109 19.30 -7.36 -19.25
CA VAL A 109 19.45 -8.61 -20.02
C VAL A 109 19.54 -8.32 -21.52
N ARG A 110 18.70 -7.42 -22.06
CA ARG A 110 18.76 -7.02 -23.47
C ARG A 110 20.12 -6.42 -23.82
N LYS A 111 20.65 -5.52 -22.99
CA LYS A 111 21.95 -4.89 -23.23
C LYS A 111 23.08 -5.92 -23.31
N VAL A 112 23.11 -6.89 -22.38
CA VAL A 112 24.11 -7.96 -22.39
C VAL A 112 24.03 -8.79 -23.67
N ASN A 113 22.82 -9.15 -24.13
CA ASN A 113 22.67 -9.92 -25.36
C ASN A 113 23.19 -9.16 -26.59
N TYR A 114 22.92 -7.85 -26.70
CA TYR A 114 23.47 -7.03 -27.79
C TYR A 114 25.00 -6.96 -27.77
N GLU A 115 25.62 -6.90 -26.59
CA GLU A 115 27.08 -6.88 -26.45
C GLU A 115 27.72 -8.22 -26.83
N LEU A 116 27.05 -9.35 -26.55
CA LEU A 116 27.50 -10.69 -26.96
C LEU A 116 27.39 -10.90 -28.48
N ASP A 117 26.25 -10.52 -29.07
CA ASP A 117 26.03 -10.63 -30.52
C ASP A 117 27.05 -9.79 -31.33
N ALA A 118 27.51 -8.67 -30.77
CA ALA A 118 28.53 -7.82 -31.40
C ALA A 118 29.95 -8.43 -31.36
N ILE A 119 30.22 -9.35 -30.43
CA ILE A 119 31.52 -10.03 -30.30
C ILE A 119 31.59 -11.24 -31.23
N ASP A 120 30.51 -11.99 -31.41
CA ASP A 120 30.46 -13.17 -32.28
C ASP A 120 30.43 -12.83 -33.79
N ALA A 121 30.20 -11.57 -34.16
CA ALA A 121 30.12 -11.09 -35.54
C ALA A 121 31.44 -10.52 -36.11
N GLY A 122 32.54 -10.53 -35.36
CA GLY A 122 33.87 -10.01 -35.75
C GLY A 122 34.94 -11.07 -35.86
#